data_AF-A0A2N9Y123-F1
#
_entry.id   AF-A0A2N9Y123-F1
#
_cell.length_a   1.000
_cell.length_b   1.000
_cell.length_c   1.000
_cell.angle_alpha   90.00
_cell.angle_beta   90.00
_cell.angle_gamma   90.00
#
_symmetry.space_group_name_H-M   'P 1'
#
loop_
_entity.id
_entity.type
_entity.pdbx_description
1 polymer ?
#
loop_
_entity_poly.entity_id
_entity_poly.type
_entity_poly.pdbx_seq_one_letter_code
_entity_poly.pdbx_strand_id
1 'polypeptide(L)'
;MNINERRLTFVLIDSNNSFKEMLTKIELAFKCKLSCKDEKGRYIARAELDNFSIAVIDKIDRLSELLCDEHYTLKITITSDKYFNSKFESYIKEILTNNFIQWKRSIWTPAEVTPLSKR
;
A
#
# COMPACT_ATOMS: atom_id res chain seq x y z
N MET A 1 -0.95 -25.30 -1.29
CA MET A 1 -0.40 -24.49 -0.19
C MET A 1 -1.03 -23.10 -0.29
N ASN A 2 -1.98 -22.77 0.58
CA ASN A 2 -2.44 -21.39 0.72
C ASN A 2 -1.33 -20.62 1.44
N ILE A 3 -0.42 -20.03 0.68
CA ILE A 3 0.43 -18.97 1.21
C ILE A 3 -0.56 -17.86 1.58
N ASN A 4 -0.82 -17.68 2.87
CA ASN A 4 -1.56 -16.53 3.34
C ASN A 4 -0.78 -15.29 2.86
N GLU A 5 -1.24 -14.66 1.77
CA GLU A 5 -0.57 -13.50 1.21
C GLU A 5 -0.46 -12.42 2.30
N ARG A 6 0.75 -12.20 2.77
CA ARG A 6 1.04 -11.20 3.79
C ARG A 6 1.14 -9.84 3.13
N ARG A 7 0.41 -8.88 3.69
CA ARG A 7 0.29 -7.53 3.13
C ARG A 7 0.52 -6.49 4.19
N LEU A 8 1.30 -5.47 3.87
CA LEU A 8 1.42 -4.25 4.64
C LEU A 8 0.64 -3.14 3.94
N THR A 9 -0.35 -2.57 4.62
CA THR A 9 -1.23 -1.55 4.06
C THR A 9 -0.97 -0.22 4.73
N PHE A 10 -0.73 0.82 3.94
CA PHE A 10 -0.60 2.21 4.37
C PHE A 10 -1.82 3.01 3.91
N VAL A 11 -2.34 3.84 4.81
CA VAL A 11 -3.31 4.89 4.47
C VAL A 11 -2.53 6.15 4.17
N LEU A 12 -2.51 6.59 2.91
CA LEU A 12 -1.75 7.76 2.47
C LEU A 12 -2.60 9.02 2.60
N ILE A 13 -2.02 10.07 3.21
CA ILE A 13 -2.68 11.36 3.38
C ILE A 13 -2.28 12.24 2.22
N ASP A 14 -3.27 12.66 1.43
CA ASP A 14 -3.08 13.72 0.46
C ASP A 14 -4.42 14.40 0.14
N SER A 15 -4.56 15.64 0.59
CA SER A 15 -5.79 16.42 0.45
C SER A 15 -5.95 17.04 -0.93
N ASN A 16 -4.84 17.34 -1.62
CA ASN A 16 -4.87 18.22 -2.80
C ASN A 16 -4.36 17.57 -4.10
N ASN A 17 -3.66 16.44 -4.02
CA ASN A 17 -3.14 15.81 -5.24
C ASN A 17 -4.17 14.89 -5.90
N SER A 18 -4.21 14.95 -7.22
CA SER A 18 -4.89 14.00 -8.09
C SER A 18 -4.26 12.60 -7.96
N PHE A 19 -5.00 11.57 -8.37
CA PHE A 19 -4.45 10.20 -8.36
C PHE A 19 -3.17 10.11 -9.20
N LYS A 20 -3.12 10.78 -10.36
CA LYS A 20 -1.93 10.82 -11.22
C LYS A 20 -0.71 11.40 -10.50
N GLU A 21 -0.86 12.49 -9.77
CA GLU A 21 0.24 13.08 -8.99
C GLU A 21 0.70 12.17 -7.86
N MET A 22 -0.22 11.48 -7.20
CA MET A 22 0.11 10.46 -6.21
C MET A 22 0.92 9.31 -6.84
N LEU A 23 0.50 8.82 -8.01
CA LEU A 23 1.25 7.77 -8.72
C LEU A 23 2.67 8.22 -9.05
N THR A 24 2.85 9.44 -9.60
CA THR A 24 4.18 9.98 -9.90
C THR A 24 5.09 10.00 -8.67
N LYS A 25 4.58 10.41 -7.50
CA LYS A 25 5.36 10.39 -6.25
C LYS A 25 5.78 8.98 -5.86
N ILE A 26 4.86 8.01 -5.96
CA ILE A 26 5.14 6.61 -5.62
C ILE A 26 6.14 6.00 -6.61
N GLU A 27 6.00 6.25 -7.92
CA GLU A 27 6.94 5.79 -8.94
C GLU A 27 8.36 6.30 -8.67
N LEU A 28 8.50 7.59 -8.30
CA LEU A 28 9.78 8.18 -7.93
C LEU A 28 10.34 7.55 -6.65
N ALA A 29 9.50 7.37 -5.62
CA ALA A 29 9.93 6.83 -4.33
C ALA A 29 10.41 5.38 -4.41
N PHE A 30 9.69 4.55 -5.16
CA PHE A 30 9.99 3.12 -5.34
C PHE A 30 10.87 2.85 -6.56
N LYS A 31 11.21 3.88 -7.34
CA LYS A 31 11.99 3.79 -8.59
C LYS A 31 11.43 2.74 -9.55
N CYS A 32 10.10 2.70 -9.67
CA CYS A 32 9.37 1.73 -10.49
C CYS A 32 8.37 2.43 -11.39
N LYS A 33 7.84 1.71 -12.40
CA LYS A 33 6.71 2.17 -13.20
C LYS A 33 5.44 1.44 -12.77
N LEU A 34 4.37 2.19 -12.52
CA LEU A 34 3.07 1.66 -12.13
C LEU A 34 2.16 1.50 -13.37
N SER A 35 1.54 0.34 -13.50
CA SER A 35 0.48 0.12 -14.49
C SER A 35 -0.88 0.39 -13.84
N CYS A 36 -1.58 1.42 -14.31
CA CYS A 36 -2.89 1.83 -13.80
C CYS A 36 -4.03 1.19 -14.61
N LYS A 37 -5.04 0.64 -13.92
CA LYS A 37 -6.27 0.09 -14.50
C LYS A 37 -7.49 0.51 -13.71
N ASP A 38 -8.62 0.65 -14.39
CA ASP A 38 -9.93 0.73 -13.75
C ASP A 38 -10.39 -0.68 -13.36
N GLU A 39 -10.66 -0.87 -12.08
CA GLU A 39 -11.26 -2.08 -11.53
C GLU A 39 -12.56 -1.73 -10.83
N LYS A 40 -13.67 -1.91 -11.54
CA LYS A 40 -15.03 -1.71 -11.05
C LYS A 40 -15.27 -0.28 -10.53
N GLY A 41 -14.83 0.73 -11.29
CA GLY A 41 -15.01 2.13 -10.95
C GLY A 41 -13.85 2.73 -10.16
N ARG A 42 -12.87 1.93 -9.73
CA ARG A 42 -11.74 2.41 -8.94
C ARG A 42 -10.45 2.19 -9.67
N TYR A 43 -9.65 3.25 -9.75
CA TYR A 43 -8.31 3.11 -10.31
C TYR A 43 -7.39 2.42 -9.33
N ILE A 44 -6.69 1.39 -9.82
CA ILE A 44 -5.67 0.66 -9.08
C ILE A 44 -4.42 0.58 -9.95
N ALA A 45 -3.31 1.06 -9.40
CA ALA A 45 -2.02 1.07 -10.07
C ALA A 45 -1.07 0.08 -9.40
N ARG A 46 -0.39 -0.77 -10.17
CA ARG A 46 0.46 -1.86 -9.64
C ARG A 46 1.85 -1.89 -10.24
N ALA A 47 2.82 -2.33 -9.45
CA ALA A 47 4.16 -2.69 -9.90
C ALA A 47 4.68 -3.91 -9.13
N GLU A 48 5.46 -4.73 -9.82
CA GLU A 48 6.20 -5.85 -9.24
C GLU A 48 7.65 -5.39 -9.00
N LEU A 49 8.17 -5.67 -7.81
CA LEU A 49 9.58 -5.52 -7.46
C LEU A 49 10.13 -6.87 -7.02
N ASP A 50 11.45 -6.99 -6.89
CA ASP A 50 12.13 -8.28 -6.65
C ASP A 50 11.58 -9.08 -5.47
N ASN A 51 11.20 -8.40 -4.39
CA ASN A 51 10.88 -9.01 -3.10
C ASN A 51 9.44 -8.75 -2.61
N PHE A 52 8.74 -7.85 -3.29
CA PHE A 52 7.37 -7.47 -2.96
C PHE A 52 6.73 -6.78 -4.16
N SER A 53 5.40 -6.77 -4.20
CA SER A 53 4.64 -5.96 -5.14
C SER A 53 3.96 -4.80 -4.43
N ILE A 54 3.66 -3.75 -5.19
CA ILE A 54 2.93 -2.60 -4.68
C ILE A 54 1.64 -2.39 -5.47
N ALA A 55 0.60 -1.96 -4.77
CA ALA A 55 -0.65 -1.51 -5.36
C ALA A 55 -1.09 -0.20 -4.71
N VAL A 56 -1.28 0.84 -5.51
CA VAL A 56 -1.85 2.12 -5.09
C VAL A 56 -3.31 2.15 -5.53
N ILE A 57 -4.23 2.37 -4.59
CA ILE A 57 -5.67 2.38 -4.80
C ILE A 57 -6.17 3.82 -4.66
N ASP A 58 -6.92 4.26 -5.65
CA ASP A 58 -7.55 5.58 -5.65
C ASP A 58 -8.62 5.69 -4.55
N LYS A 59 -8.78 6.89 -4.01
CA LYS A 59 -9.83 7.22 -3.05
C LYS A 59 -11.18 7.43 -3.72
N ILE A 60 -11.21 7.77 -5.01
CA ILE A 60 -12.45 8.02 -5.74
C ILE A 60 -12.95 6.74 -6.40
N ASP A 61 -14.26 6.50 -6.31
CA ASP A 61 -14.99 5.49 -7.06
C ASP A 61 -15.91 6.18 -8.07
N ARG A 62 -15.75 5.85 -9.36
CA ARG A 62 -16.46 6.48 -10.46
C ARG A 62 -17.86 5.89 -10.68
N LEU A 63 -18.16 4.75 -10.07
CA LEU A 63 -19.48 4.12 -10.17
C LEU A 63 -20.40 4.53 -9.02
N SER A 64 -19.85 4.87 -7.85
CA SER A 64 -20.66 5.32 -6.72
C SER A 64 -19.87 6.17 -5.73
N GLU A 65 -20.36 7.37 -5.44
CA GLU A 65 -19.81 8.24 -4.40
C GLU A 65 -19.82 7.59 -3.00
N LEU A 66 -20.79 6.70 -2.73
CA LEU A 66 -20.89 5.96 -1.46
C LEU A 66 -19.73 4.98 -1.24
N LEU A 67 -19.01 4.62 -2.30
CA LEU A 67 -17.87 3.72 -2.25
C LEU A 67 -16.53 4.48 -2.16
N CYS A 68 -16.53 5.82 -2.31
CA CYS A 68 -15.33 6.62 -2.17
C CYS A 68 -14.73 6.51 -0.76
N ASP A 69 -13.40 6.45 -0.70
CA ASP A 69 -12.62 6.52 0.53
C ASP A 69 -12.18 7.97 0.80
N GLU A 70 -11.86 8.28 2.05
CA GLU A 70 -11.28 9.59 2.43
C GLU A 70 -9.83 9.75 1.91
N HIS A 71 -9.12 8.64 1.77
CA HIS A 71 -7.67 8.61 1.60
C HIS A 71 -7.25 7.55 0.58
N TYR A 72 -6.09 7.78 -0.06
CA TYR A 72 -5.47 6.78 -0.92
C TYR A 72 -4.94 5.62 -0.09
N THR A 73 -4.87 4.43 -0.69
CA THR A 73 -4.32 3.24 -0.03
C THR A 73 -3.13 2.70 -0.80
N LEU A 74 -2.01 2.49 -0.11
CA LEU A 74 -0.85 1.76 -0.63
C LEU A 74 -0.79 0.38 0.01
N LYS A 75 -0.83 -0.67 -0.80
CA LYS A 75 -0.65 -2.05 -0.37
C LYS A 75 0.70 -2.57 -0.84
N ILE A 76 1.42 -3.20 0.06
CA ILE A 76 2.68 -3.89 -0.19
C ILE A 76 2.43 -5.38 0.04
N THR A 77 2.58 -6.23 -0.98
CA THR A 77 2.43 -7.69 -0.85
C THR A 77 3.81 -8.32 -0.89
N ILE A 78 4.22 -9.00 0.19
CA ILE A 78 5.54 -9.61 0.27
C ILE A 78 5.53 -11.01 -0.34
N THR A 79 6.62 -11.38 -1.01
CA THR A 79 6.75 -12.72 -1.63
C THR A 79 7.23 -13.79 -0.64
N SER A 80 7.68 -13.38 0.56
CA SER A 80 8.25 -14.27 1.57
C SER A 80 8.05 -13.73 2.99
N ASP A 81 7.73 -14.63 3.92
CA ASP A 81 7.57 -14.35 5.36
C ASP A 81 8.81 -13.75 6.01
N LYS A 82 10.00 -13.89 5.41
CA LYS A 82 11.23 -13.22 5.88
C LYS A 82 11.12 -11.69 5.88
N TYR A 83 10.16 -11.12 5.16
CA TYR A 83 9.84 -9.69 5.14
C TYR A 83 8.66 -9.31 6.04
N PHE A 84 8.04 -10.27 6.72
CA PHE A 84 6.99 -9.99 7.69
C PHE A 84 7.60 -9.64 9.05
N ASN A 85 8.09 -8.42 9.17
CA ASN A 85 8.69 -7.92 10.40
C ASN A 85 8.78 -6.39 10.39
N SER A 86 9.07 -5.84 11.57
CA SER A 86 9.26 -4.41 11.78
C SER A 86 10.38 -3.79 10.96
N LYS A 87 11.46 -4.53 10.62
CA LYS A 87 12.56 -3.97 9.81
C LYS A 87 12.09 -3.64 8.40
N PHE A 88 11.33 -4.55 7.78
CA PHE A 88 10.73 -4.29 6.46
C PHE A 88 9.70 -3.16 6.52
N GLU A 89 8.85 -3.13 7.55
CA GLU A 89 7.91 -2.01 7.72
C GLU A 89 8.62 -0.67 7.87
N SER A 90 9.69 -0.59 8.67
CA SER A 90 10.52 0.62 8.80
C SER A 90 11.16 1.02 7.48
N TYR A 91 11.67 0.05 6.70
CA TYR A 91 12.21 0.31 5.36
C TYR A 91 11.18 0.99 4.44
N ILE A 92 9.93 0.50 4.42
CA ILE A 92 8.86 1.15 3.63
C ILE A 92 8.54 2.54 4.19
N LYS A 93 8.47 2.71 5.53
CA LYS A 93 8.24 4.03 6.16
C LYS A 93 9.33 5.04 5.82
N GLU A 94 10.59 4.60 5.76
CA GLU A 94 11.72 5.43 5.35
C GLU A 94 11.60 5.88 3.89
N ILE A 95 11.24 4.97 2.97
CA ILE A 95 10.97 5.32 1.57
C ILE A 95 9.89 6.43 1.50
N LEU A 96 8.78 6.25 2.21
CA LEU A 96 7.68 7.21 2.17
C LEU A 96 8.10 8.57 2.76
N THR A 97 8.76 8.56 3.93
CA THR A 97 9.24 9.77 4.61
C THR A 97 10.25 10.54 3.78
N ASN A 98 11.25 9.85 3.21
CA ASN A 98 12.32 10.47 2.42
C ASN A 98 11.82 11.07 1.11
N ASN A 99 10.64 10.65 0.64
CA ASN A 99 10.00 11.19 -0.57
C ASN A 99 8.81 12.10 -0.24
N PHE A 100 8.70 12.57 1.01
CA PHE A 100 7.65 13.48 1.47
C PHE A 100 6.22 12.96 1.23
N ILE A 101 6.05 11.63 1.26
CA ILE A 101 4.74 10.98 1.13
C ILE A 101 4.18 10.78 2.54
N GLN A 102 3.15 11.54 2.86
CA GLN A 102 2.49 11.47 4.17
C GLN A 102 1.60 10.24 4.26
N TRP A 103 1.60 9.59 5.42
CA TRP A 103 0.69 8.51 5.77
C TRP A 103 0.00 8.80 7.10
N LYS A 104 -1.07 8.06 7.40
CA LYS A 104 -1.79 8.11 8.70
C LYS A 104 -1.47 6.92 9.58
N ARG A 105 -1.42 5.73 8.99
CA ARG A 105 -1.20 4.45 9.68
C ARG A 105 -0.71 3.37 8.72
N SER A 106 -0.05 2.35 9.28
CA SER A 106 0.32 1.10 8.63
C SER A 106 -0.30 -0.09 9.36
N ILE A 107 -0.74 -1.11 8.61
CA ILE A 107 -1.36 -2.33 9.16
C ILE A 107 -0.88 -3.55 8.39
N TRP A 108 -0.43 -4.57 9.12
CA TRP A 108 -0.15 -5.89 8.57
C TRP A 108 -1.42 -6.77 8.47
N THR A 109 -1.54 -7.54 7.39
CA THR A 109 -2.63 -8.49 7.16
C THR A 109 -2.09 -9.84 6.64
N PRO A 110 -2.48 -10.99 7.24
CA PRO A 110 -3.18 -11.09 8.51
C PRO A 110 -2.38 -10.41 9.62
N ALA A 111 -3.08 -9.85 10.62
CA ALA A 111 -2.42 -9.23 11.76
C ALA A 111 -1.48 -10.25 12.40
N GLU A 112 -0.34 -9.79 12.95
CA GLU A 112 0.49 -10.66 13.78
C GLU A 112 -0.39 -11.27 14.87
N VAL A 113 -0.61 -12.57 14.79
CA VAL A 113 -1.31 -13.29 15.85
C VAL A 113 -0.30 -13.41 16.97
N THR A 114 -0.27 -12.44 17.89
CA THR A 114 0.46 -12.62 19.15
C THR A 114 -0.13 -13.87 19.80
N PRO A 115 0.64 -14.94 20.02
CA PRO A 115 0.13 -16.04 20.81
C PRO A 115 -0.28 -15.44 22.15
N LEU A 116 -1.55 -15.59 22.52
CA LEU A 116 -2.02 -15.28 23.86
C LEU A 116 -1.02 -15.92 24.81
N SER A 117 -0.23 -15.10 25.51
CA SER A 117 0.64 -15.56 26.57
C SER A 117 -0.22 -16.42 27.47
N LYS A 118 0.08 -17.73 27.54
CA LYS A 118 -0.63 -18.64 28.43
C LYS A 118 -0.47 -18.09 29.85
N ARG A 119 -1.58 -17.58 30.37
CA ARG A 119 -1.96 -17.36 31.77
C ARG A 119 -0.90 -16.80 32.71
#